data_AF-A0A8T5TJM8-F1
#
_entry.id   AF-A0A8T5TJM8-F1
#
_cell.length_a   1.000
_cell.length_b   1.000
_cell.length_c   1.000
_cell.angle_alpha   90.00
_cell.angle_beta   90.00
_cell.angle_gamma   90.00
#
_symmetry.space_group_name_H-M   'P 1'
#
loop_
_entity.id
_entity.type
_entity.pdbx_description
1 polymer ?
#
loop_
_entity_poly.entity_id
_entity_poly.type
_entity_poly.pdbx_seq_one_letter_code
_entity_poly.pdbx_strand_id
1 'polypeptide(L)'
;MNNWIVNIKLVNNKKEILLFDVRKYFDGYLTIKRSFFNRLNKSIDTSNKYITGRGIERVFSPDNVDWTLNPWILLIIKDREKRKDYLFLIKREKDISGILVALGPKEFVEYIDKNSESKREIMRILNYANTYINKFFCTILLPNYLF
;
A
#
# COMPACT_ATOMS: atom_id res chain seq x y z
N MET A 1 8.44 -10.18 -16.22
CA MET A 1 7.34 -9.51 -15.49
C MET A 1 7.91 -9.05 -14.15
N ASN A 2 7.82 -7.77 -13.79
CA ASN A 2 8.48 -7.26 -12.58
C ASN A 2 7.42 -6.95 -11.54
N ASN A 3 6.84 -8.00 -10.99
CA ASN A 3 5.76 -7.88 -10.02
C ASN A 3 6.28 -8.26 -8.64
N TRP A 4 5.85 -7.51 -7.64
CA TRP A 4 5.92 -7.93 -6.26
C TRP A 4 4.79 -8.91 -5.98
N ILE A 5 5.11 -10.01 -5.31
CA ILE A 5 4.14 -11.03 -4.92
C ILE A 5 3.94 -10.94 -3.41
N VAL A 6 2.73 -10.62 -2.99
CA VAL A 6 2.35 -10.52 -1.57
C VAL A 6 1.39 -11.64 -1.24
N ASN A 7 1.85 -12.59 -0.43
CA ASN A 7 1.01 -13.65 0.10
C ASN A 7 0.36 -13.19 1.40
N ILE A 8 -0.96 -13.25 1.44
CA ILE A 8 -1.76 -12.85 2.58
C ILE A 8 -2.46 -14.08 3.15
N LYS A 9 -2.41 -14.23 4.47
CA LYS A 9 -3.13 -15.25 5.22
C LYS A 9 -3.98 -14.57 6.28
N LEU A 10 -5.29 -14.55 6.05
CA LEU A 10 -6.30 -14.22 7.05
C LEU A 10 -6.90 -15.53 7.57
N VAL A 11 -7.45 -15.54 8.79
CA VAL A 11 -7.88 -16.71 9.60
C VAL A 11 -8.15 -18.01 8.79
N ASN A 12 -8.98 -17.98 7.75
CA ASN A 12 -9.28 -19.14 6.89
C ASN A 12 -9.08 -18.91 5.37
N ASN A 13 -8.38 -17.87 4.95
CA ASN A 13 -8.21 -17.53 3.54
C ASN A 13 -6.76 -17.15 3.22
N LYS A 14 -6.16 -17.87 2.27
CA LYS A 14 -4.87 -17.53 1.68
C LYS A 14 -5.10 -16.89 0.32
N LYS A 15 -4.51 -15.72 0.11
CA LYS A 15 -4.60 -15.00 -1.15
C LYS A 15 -3.23 -14.52 -1.58
N GLU A 16 -2.92 -14.72 -2.85
CA GLU A 16 -1.78 -14.08 -3.50
C GLU A 16 -2.25 -12.77 -4.14
N ILE A 17 -1.49 -11.70 -3.93
CA ILE A 17 -1.70 -10.41 -4.58
C ILE A 17 -0.46 -10.08 -5.41
N LEU A 18 -0.69 -9.85 -6.71
CA LEU A 18 0.31 -9.32 -7.62
C LEU A 18 0.25 -7.79 -7.61
N LEU A 19 1.39 -7.16 -7.35
CA LEU A 19 1.56 -5.71 -7.37
C LEU A 19 2.70 -5.34 -8.32
N PHE A 20 2.62 -4.18 -8.95
CA PHE A 20 3.56 -3.73 -9.96
C PHE A 20 4.63 -2.85 -9.33
N ASP A 21 5.90 -3.14 -9.59
CA ASP A 21 7.03 -2.38 -9.05
C ASP A 21 6.99 -0.93 -9.53
N VAL A 22 7.05 0.00 -8.59
CA VAL A 22 6.92 1.42 -8.93
C VAL A 22 8.11 2.03 -9.65
N ARG A 23 9.30 1.41 -9.59
CA ARG A 23 10.51 1.88 -10.31
C ARG A 23 10.33 1.88 -11.82
N LYS A 24 9.32 1.18 -12.34
CA LYS A 24 8.98 1.21 -13.77
C LYS A 24 8.29 2.49 -14.19
N TYR A 25 7.61 3.14 -13.25
CA TYR A 25 6.75 4.30 -13.51
C TYR A 25 7.37 5.60 -12.97
N PHE A 26 8.40 5.47 -12.13
CA PHE A 26 9.09 6.57 -11.47
C PHE A 26 10.60 6.41 -11.63
N ASP A 27 11.32 7.53 -11.71
CA ASP A 27 12.78 7.57 -11.54
C ASP A 27 13.16 7.28 -10.08
N GLY A 28 12.96 6.04 -9.64
CA GLY A 28 13.20 5.57 -8.28
C GLY A 28 11.95 5.48 -7.41
N TYR A 29 12.13 5.08 -6.16
CA TYR A 29 11.02 4.88 -5.23
C TYR A 29 10.54 6.21 -4.62
N LEU A 30 9.23 6.30 -4.38
CA LEU A 30 8.61 7.45 -3.73
C LEU A 30 8.72 7.32 -2.21
N THR A 31 9.40 8.27 -1.57
CA THR A 31 9.46 8.37 -0.11
C THR A 31 8.22 9.08 0.44
N ILE A 32 7.49 8.39 1.31
CA ILE A 32 6.37 8.89 2.09
C ILE A 32 6.90 9.36 3.44
N LYS A 33 6.75 10.66 3.74
CA LYS A 33 7.26 11.27 4.97
C LYS A 33 6.58 10.70 6.23
N ARG A 34 7.32 10.64 7.34
CA ARG A 34 6.80 10.28 8.68
C ARG A 34 5.51 11.01 9.05
N SER A 35 5.39 12.29 8.67
CA SER A 35 4.20 13.09 8.98
C SER A 35 2.91 12.55 8.36
N PHE A 36 2.96 11.85 7.22
CA PHE A 36 1.81 11.15 6.67
C PHE A 36 1.34 10.03 7.60
N PHE A 37 2.26 9.18 8.06
CA PHE A 37 1.94 8.05 8.95
C PHE A 37 1.44 8.52 10.31
N ASN A 38 1.98 9.62 10.85
CA ASN A 38 1.44 10.22 12.09
C ASN A 38 -0.03 10.64 11.92
N ARG A 39 -0.38 11.25 10.77
CA ARG A 39 -1.78 11.59 10.46
C ARG A 39 -2.63 10.36 10.25
N LEU A 40 -2.10 9.34 9.57
CA LEU A 40 -2.80 8.09 9.32
C LEU A 40 -3.14 7.38 10.64
N ASN A 41 -2.18 7.28 11.56
CA ASN A 41 -2.40 6.69 12.89
C ASN A 41 -3.51 7.44 13.64
N LYS A 42 -3.45 8.77 13.67
CA LYS A 42 -4.51 9.59 14.28
C LYS A 42 -5.89 9.30 13.67
N SER A 43 -5.98 9.13 12.34
CA SER A 43 -7.25 8.80 11.67
C SER A 43 -7.74 7.39 11.97
N ILE A 44 -6.83 6.42 12.14
CA ILE A 44 -7.17 5.05 12.55
C ILE A 44 -7.74 5.06 13.96
N ASP A 45 -7.09 5.78 14.88
CA ASP A 45 -7.48 5.83 16.30
C ASP A 45 -8.86 6.49 16.50
N THR A 46 -9.25 7.43 15.62
CA THR A 46 -10.50 8.18 15.72
C THR A 46 -11.62 7.66 14.82
N SER A 47 -11.37 6.70 13.92
CA SER A 47 -12.36 6.24 12.94
C SER A 47 -12.49 4.72 12.89
N ASN A 48 -13.73 4.24 13.02
CA ASN A 48 -14.07 2.81 12.83
C ASN A 48 -14.11 2.36 11.35
N LYS A 49 -13.73 3.23 10.41
CA LYS A 49 -13.72 2.94 8.97
C LYS A 49 -12.40 2.34 8.49
N TYR A 50 -11.38 2.36 9.34
CA TYR A 50 -10.16 1.62 9.12
C TYR A 50 -10.30 0.21 9.70
N ILE A 51 -9.92 -0.77 8.88
CA ILE A 51 -9.67 -2.13 9.37
C ILE A 51 -8.17 -2.32 9.39
N THR A 52 -7.61 -2.52 10.57
CA THR A 52 -6.22 -2.92 10.73
C THR A 52 -6.17 -4.42 11.05
N GLY A 53 -5.15 -5.09 10.54
CA GLY A 53 -4.98 -6.51 10.80
C GLY A 53 -3.57 -6.97 10.48
N ARG A 54 -3.20 -8.12 11.03
CA ARG A 54 -2.00 -8.84 10.60
C ARG A 54 -2.44 -9.87 9.56
N GLY A 55 -1.72 -9.91 8.44
CA GLY A 55 -2.08 -10.80 7.35
C GLY A 55 -1.00 -11.03 6.31
N ILE A 56 0.04 -10.20 6.24
CA ILE A 56 1.14 -10.43 5.30
C ILE A 56 1.97 -11.62 5.79
N GLU A 57 2.00 -12.71 5.01
CA GLU A 57 2.72 -13.95 5.31
C GLU A 57 4.08 -13.97 4.61
N ARG A 58 4.13 -13.66 3.31
CA ARG A 58 5.38 -13.62 2.52
C ARG A 58 5.35 -12.50 1.50
N VAL A 59 6.52 -11.94 1.20
CA VAL A 59 6.71 -10.91 0.17
C VAL A 59 7.91 -11.26 -0.70
N PHE A 60 7.68 -11.43 -2.00
CA PHE A 60 8.74 -11.68 -2.98
C PHE A 60 8.91 -10.48 -3.91
N SER A 61 10.16 -10.14 -4.19
CA SER A 61 10.50 -9.09 -5.15
C SER A 61 10.27 -9.58 -6.60
N PRO A 62 10.30 -8.67 -7.59
CA PRO A 62 10.32 -9.00 -9.01
C PRO A 62 11.34 -10.05 -9.45
N ASP A 63 12.47 -10.12 -8.74
CA ASP A 63 13.58 -11.03 -9.03
C ASP A 63 13.45 -12.35 -8.24
N ASN A 64 12.27 -12.60 -7.66
CA ASN A 64 11.94 -13.75 -6.82
C ASN A 64 12.81 -13.87 -5.55
N VAL A 65 13.37 -12.75 -5.09
CA VAL A 65 14.08 -12.69 -3.81
C VAL A 65 13.05 -12.59 -2.70
N ASP A 66 13.25 -13.35 -1.63
CA ASP A 66 12.41 -13.26 -0.43
C ASP A 66 12.74 -11.98 0.35
N TRP A 67 11.77 -11.09 0.46
CA TRP A 67 11.86 -9.84 1.22
C TRP A 67 10.94 -9.84 2.43
N THR A 68 10.44 -11.00 2.84
CA THR A 68 9.45 -11.16 3.90
C THR A 68 9.88 -10.41 5.15
N LEU A 69 11.09 -10.57 5.67
CA LEU A 69 11.50 -9.98 6.96
C LEU A 69 11.61 -8.43 7.02
N ASN A 70 11.18 -7.70 5.98
CA ASN A 70 11.06 -6.25 6.03
C ASN A 70 9.75 -5.79 6.70
N PRO A 71 9.72 -4.55 7.24
CA PRO A 71 8.52 -3.97 7.86
C PRO A 71 7.54 -3.44 6.82
N TRP A 72 6.75 -4.35 6.27
CA TRP A 72 5.77 -4.05 5.25
C TRP A 72 4.49 -3.42 5.80
N ILE A 73 3.84 -2.63 4.96
CA ILE A 73 2.44 -2.21 5.11
C ILE A 73 1.79 -2.41 3.75
N LEU A 74 0.71 -3.19 3.71
CA LEU A 74 -0.17 -3.25 2.55
C LEU A 74 -1.42 -2.44 2.87
N LEU A 75 -1.56 -1.30 2.19
CA LEU A 75 -2.72 -0.43 2.28
C LEU A 75 -3.65 -0.70 1.10
N ILE A 76 -4.88 -1.10 1.40
CA ILE A 76 -5.94 -1.36 0.42
C ILE A 76 -7.03 -0.32 0.64
N ILE A 77 -7.21 0.58 -0.32
CA ILE A 77 -8.21 1.65 -0.28
C ILE A 77 -9.26 1.34 -1.34
N LYS A 78 -10.52 1.22 -0.93
CA LYS A 78 -11.65 1.08 -1.83
C LYS A 78 -12.47 2.36 -1.85
N ASP A 79 -12.51 3.04 -2.99
CA ASP A 79 -13.37 4.19 -3.25
C ASP A 79 -14.79 3.70 -3.57
N ARG A 80 -15.73 3.93 -2.64
CA ARG A 80 -17.11 3.46 -2.80
C ARG A 80 -17.89 4.28 -3.83
N GLU A 81 -17.57 5.57 -3.96
CA GLU A 81 -18.24 6.47 -4.89
C GLU A 81 -17.84 6.15 -6.33
N LYS A 82 -16.54 5.95 -6.56
CA LYS A 82 -15.99 5.73 -7.91
C LYS A 82 -15.83 4.26 -8.28
N ARG A 83 -16.07 3.34 -7.35
CA ARG A 83 -15.86 1.89 -7.51
C ARG A 83 -14.44 1.58 -7.98
N LYS A 84 -13.45 2.22 -7.37
CA LYS A 84 -12.03 2.05 -7.69
C LYS A 84 -11.28 1.53 -6.47
N ASP A 85 -10.38 0.59 -6.71
CA ASP A 85 -9.50 0.06 -5.68
C ASP A 85 -8.07 0.58 -5.90
N TYR A 86 -7.39 0.88 -4.81
CA TYR A 86 -6.01 1.33 -4.79
C TYR A 86 -5.24 0.53 -3.75
N LEU A 87 -4.20 -0.16 -4.19
CA LEU A 87 -3.31 -0.96 -3.36
C LEU A 87 -1.94 -0.33 -3.38
N PHE A 88 -1.37 -0.15 -2.19
CA PHE A 88 -0.04 0.39 -1.97
C PHE A 88 0.73 -0.57 -1.08
N LEU A 89 1.84 -1.11 -1.59
CA LEU A 89 2.83 -1.82 -0.78
C LEU A 89 3.92 -0.85 -0.37
N ILE A 90 4.06 -0.65 0.93
CA ILE A 90 4.97 0.32 1.52
C ILE A 90 5.94 -0.44 2.43
N LYS A 91 7.24 -0.22 2.27
CA LYS A 91 8.25 -0.64 3.24
C LYS A 91 8.49 0.48 4.24
N ARG A 92 8.52 0.19 5.53
CA ARG A 92 8.86 1.16 6.56
C ARG A 92 10.38 1.26 6.74
N GLU A 93 10.85 2.47 6.98
CA GLU A 93 12.26 2.75 7.26
C GLU A 93 12.48 3.04 8.75
N LYS A 94 13.74 2.95 9.19
CA LYS A 94 14.13 3.15 10.60
C LYS A 94 13.76 4.55 11.12
N ASP A 95 13.77 5.56 10.25
CA ASP A 95 13.39 6.93 10.56
C ASP A 95 11.86 7.15 10.61
N ILE A 96 11.07 6.07 10.51
CA ILE A 96 9.61 6.08 10.55
C ILE A 96 9.04 6.74 9.28
N SER A 97 9.84 6.93 8.22
CA SER A 97 9.35 7.16 6.86
C SER A 97 8.95 5.83 6.19
N GLY A 98 8.34 5.91 5.01
CA GLY A 98 8.02 4.73 4.22
C GLY A 98 8.45 4.90 2.77
N ILE A 99 8.84 3.81 2.14
CA ILE A 99 9.14 3.74 0.72
C ILE A 99 7.95 3.05 0.06
N LEU A 100 7.29 3.73 -0.87
CA LEU A 100 6.30 3.10 -1.74
C LEU A 100 7.02 2.19 -2.72
N VAL A 101 6.74 0.90 -2.67
CA VAL A 101 7.47 -0.13 -3.42
C VAL A 101 6.65 -0.68 -4.59
N ALA A 102 5.34 -0.89 -4.40
CA ALA A 102 4.50 -1.45 -5.44
C ALA A 102 3.07 -0.90 -5.41
N LEU A 103 2.40 -0.95 -6.56
CA LEU A 103 1.03 -0.46 -6.76
C LEU A 103 0.13 -1.56 -7.35
N GLY A 104 -1.16 -1.47 -7.09
CA GLY A 104 -2.18 -2.30 -7.73
C GLY A 104 -3.58 -1.71 -7.54
N PRO A 105 -4.63 -2.26 -8.15
CA PRO A 105 -4.60 -3.31 -9.16
C PRO A 105 -4.09 -2.76 -10.51
N LYS A 106 -4.06 -3.61 -11.55
CA LYS A 106 -3.52 -3.26 -12.88
C LYS A 106 -4.13 -1.99 -13.45
N GLU A 107 -5.44 -1.80 -13.32
CA GLU A 107 -6.15 -0.62 -13.84
C GLU A 107 -5.68 0.68 -13.19
N PHE A 108 -5.34 0.63 -11.90
CA PHE A 108 -4.77 1.79 -11.21
C PHE A 108 -3.36 2.09 -11.69
N VAL A 109 -2.55 1.05 -11.90
CA VAL A 109 -1.18 1.20 -12.37
C VAL A 109 -1.14 1.80 -13.78
N GLU A 110 -2.00 1.34 -14.68
CA GLU A 110 -2.14 1.90 -16.03
C GLU A 110 -2.62 3.35 -16.02
N TYR A 111 -3.45 3.74 -15.05
CA TYR A 111 -3.84 5.13 -14.86
C TYR A 111 -2.66 6.01 -14.39
N ILE A 112 -1.85 5.51 -13.46
CA ILE A 112 -0.66 6.21 -12.95
C ILE A 112 0.40 6.36 -14.03
N ASP A 113 0.64 5.32 -14.84
CA ASP A 113 1.63 5.30 -15.92
C ASP A 113 1.35 6.38 -16.98
N LYS A 114 0.06 6.60 -17.29
CA LYS A 114 -0.36 7.63 -18.25
C LYS A 114 -0.32 9.06 -17.70
N ASN A 115 -0.04 9.24 -16.41
CA ASN A 115 -0.08 10.55 -15.76
C ASN A 115 1.33 11.13 -15.63
N SER A 116 1.59 12.28 -16.24
CA SER A 116 2.89 12.97 -16.15
C SER A 116 3.24 13.44 -14.73
N GLU A 117 2.25 13.63 -13.86
CA GLU A 117 2.41 13.97 -12.44
C GLU A 117 2.11 12.77 -11.51
N SER A 118 2.41 11.56 -11.97
CA SER A 118 2.12 10.28 -11.29
C SER A 118 2.47 10.24 -9.79
N LYS A 119 3.66 10.72 -9.38
CA LYS A 119 4.08 10.82 -7.96
C LYS A 119 3.14 11.73 -7.15
N ARG A 120 2.75 12.87 -7.72
CA ARG A 120 1.84 13.84 -7.08
C ARG A 120 0.44 13.24 -6.97
N GLU A 121 -0.02 12.55 -7.99
CA GLU A 121 -1.33 11.89 -8.02
C GLU A 121 -1.46 10.81 -6.94
N ILE A 122 -0.42 9.99 -6.75
CA ILE A 122 -0.39 9.01 -5.66
C ILE A 122 -0.50 9.67 -4.30
N MET A 123 0.31 10.71 -4.06
CA MET A 123 0.25 11.43 -2.80
C MET A 123 -1.11 12.11 -2.61
N ARG A 124 -1.74 12.58 -3.69
CA ARG A 124 -3.10 13.13 -3.67
C ARG A 124 -4.10 12.06 -3.23
N ILE A 125 -4.07 10.87 -3.82
CA ILE A 125 -4.96 9.75 -3.45
C ILE A 125 -4.75 9.34 -1.99
N LEU A 126 -3.50 9.13 -1.55
CA LEU A 126 -3.19 8.76 -0.17
C LEU A 126 -3.68 9.80 0.84
N ASN A 127 -3.43 11.08 0.58
CA ASN A 127 -3.90 12.14 1.48
C ASN A 127 -5.43 12.29 1.42
N TYR A 128 -6.04 12.15 0.25
CA TYR A 128 -7.49 12.25 0.08
C TYR A 128 -8.22 11.12 0.82
N ALA A 129 -7.70 9.88 0.72
CA ALA A 129 -8.22 8.73 1.46
C ALA A 129 -8.12 8.94 2.97
N ASN A 130 -7.01 9.52 3.45
CA ASN A 130 -6.83 9.79 4.86
C ASN A 130 -7.73 10.92 5.40
N THR A 131 -7.92 11.99 4.63
CA THR A 131 -8.73 13.16 5.04
C THR A 131 -10.23 12.89 4.94
N TYR A 132 -10.68 12.20 3.88
CA TYR A 132 -12.10 11.98 3.60
C TYR A 132 -12.51 10.53 3.82
N ILE A 133 -12.14 9.98 4.98
CA ILE A 133 -12.28 8.56 5.28
C ILE A 133 -13.70 8.02 5.06
N ASN A 134 -14.75 8.83 5.23
CA ASN A 134 -16.13 8.41 4.99
C ASN A 134 -16.42 7.98 3.54
N LYS A 135 -15.62 8.42 2.57
CA LYS A 135 -15.73 8.04 1.15
C LYS A 135 -15.03 6.73 0.83
N PHE A 136 -14.16 6.28 1.73
CA PHE A 136 -13.27 5.15 1.51
C PHE A 136 -13.51 4.04 2.50
N PHE A 137 -13.18 2.84 2.08
CA PHE A 137 -12.98 1.72 2.98
C PHE A 137 -11.50 1.35 2.95
N CYS A 138 -10.81 1.56 4.06
CA CYS A 138 -9.36 1.41 4.15
C CYS A 138 -9.03 0.19 4.98
N THR A 139 -8.33 -0.77 4.37
CA THR A 139 -7.76 -1.92 5.07
C THR A 139 -6.24 -1.78 5.10
N ILE A 140 -5.65 -1.94 6.29
CA ILE A 140 -4.21 -1.89 6.52
C ILE A 140 -3.79 -3.26 7.03
N LEU A 141 -3.00 -3.97 6.21
CA LEU A 141 -2.44 -5.25 6.57
C LEU A 141 -0.97 -5.10 6.92
N LEU A 142 -0.64 -5.61 8.10
CA LEU A 142 0.71 -5.68 8.65
C LEU A 142 1.25 -7.12 8.58
N PRO A 143 2.56 -7.31 8.76
CA PRO A 143 3.15 -8.62 8.86
C PRO A 143 2.67 -9.47 10.03
N ASN A 144 2.60 -10.78 9.81
CA ASN A 144 2.30 -11.75 10.87
C ASN A 144 3.50 -12.02 11.79
N TYR A 145 4.73 -11.65 11.40
CA TYR A 145 5.97 -12.01 12.09
C TYR A 145 6.63 -10.86 12.87
N LEU A 146 6.14 -9.62 12.77
CA LEU A 146 6.67 -8.50 13.55
C LEU A 146 5.86 -8.37 14.84
N PHE A 147 6.49 -8.64 15.98
CA PHE A 147 5.85 -8.61 17.30
C PHE A 147 5.58 -7.18 17.75
#